data_AF-A0A9E4GJ41-F1
#
_entry.id   AF-A0A9E4GJ41-F1
#
_cell.length_a   1.000
_cell.length_b   1.000
_cell.length_c   1.000
_cell.angle_alpha   90.00
_cell.angle_beta   90.00
_cell.angle_gamma   90.00
#
_symmetry.space_group_name_H-M   'P 1'
#
loop_
_entity.id
_entity.type
_entity.pdbx_description
1 polymer ?
#
loop_
_entity_poly.entity_id
_entity_poly.type
_entity_poly.pdbx_seq_one_letter_code
_entity_poly.pdbx_strand_id
1 'polypeptide(L)'
;MTDSKPTEALLHPDLGKLPARKVLECIFALSPDGPYIHHHLEEVTAQEDAGGIVYSLNGQPPAVGRERCRIIPPLVNEFDSFESVA
;
A
#
# COMPACT_ATOMS: atom_id res chain seq x y z
N MET A 1 -13.78 -21.42 -8.24
CA MET A 1 -12.49 -21.38 -7.50
C MET A 1 -12.22 -19.92 -7.23
N THR A 2 -12.52 -19.44 -6.03
CA THR A 2 -12.18 -18.07 -5.63
C THR A 2 -10.67 -18.03 -5.46
N ASP A 3 -10.00 -17.55 -6.50
CA ASP A 3 -8.59 -17.17 -6.50
C ASP A 3 -8.44 -16.09 -5.42
N SER A 4 -8.25 -16.54 -4.17
CA SER A 4 -8.09 -15.65 -3.03
C SER A 4 -6.68 -15.12 -3.16
N LYS A 5 -6.55 -14.01 -3.90
CA LYS A 5 -5.29 -13.27 -3.98
C LYS A 5 -4.72 -13.13 -2.56
N PRO A 6 -3.41 -13.35 -2.36
CA PRO A 6 -2.81 -13.20 -1.04
C PRO A 6 -3.13 -11.80 -0.48
N THR A 7 -3.49 -11.77 0.81
CA THR A 7 -3.82 -10.51 1.48
C THR A 7 -2.54 -9.70 1.66
N GLU A 8 -2.49 -8.51 1.06
CA GLU A 8 -1.35 -7.60 1.17
C GLU A 8 -1.63 -6.53 2.24
N ALA A 9 -0.64 -6.23 3.08
CA ALA A 9 -0.80 -5.25 4.15
C ALA A 9 0.48 -4.43 4.38
N LEU A 10 0.33 -3.18 4.83
CA LEU A 10 1.41 -2.29 5.25
C LEU A 10 1.37 -2.12 6.77
N LEU A 11 2.48 -2.37 7.46
CA LEU A 11 2.70 -1.96 8.85
C LEU A 11 3.25 -0.53 8.86
N HIS A 12 2.38 0.42 9.14
CA HIS A 12 2.73 1.83 9.32
C HIS A 12 3.02 2.10 10.82
N PRO A 13 4.12 2.82 11.15
CA PRO A 13 4.53 3.05 12.54
C PRO A 13 3.46 3.75 13.38
N ASP A 14 2.75 4.74 12.80
CA ASP A 14 1.75 5.53 13.54
C ASP A 14 0.31 5.04 13.36
N LEU A 15 0.03 4.26 12.32
CA LEU A 15 -1.34 3.91 11.89
C LEU A 15 -1.63 2.41 12.03
N GLY A 16 -0.63 1.60 12.40
CA GLY A 16 -0.76 0.16 12.55
C GLY A 16 -0.83 -0.57 11.20
N LYS A 17 -1.50 -1.73 11.19
CA LYS A 17 -1.61 -2.59 10.01
C LYS A 17 -2.74 -2.11 9.10
N LEU A 18 -2.39 -1.72 7.90
CA LEU A 18 -3.31 -1.21 6.88
C LEU A 18 -3.42 -2.19 5.72
N PRO A 19 -4.62 -2.39 5.13
CA PRO A 19 -4.75 -3.08 3.86
C PRO A 19 -3.93 -2.36 2.80
N ALA A 20 -3.14 -3.10 2.01
CA ALA A 20 -2.25 -2.53 1.03
C ALA A 20 -2.26 -3.30 -0.29
N ARG A 21 -1.68 -2.69 -1.32
CA ARG A 21 -1.50 -3.30 -2.64
C ARG A 21 -0.21 -2.82 -3.28
N LYS A 22 0.58 -3.75 -3.79
CA LYS A 22 1.66 -3.44 -4.71
C LYS A 22 1.10 -3.15 -6.10
N VAL A 23 1.38 -1.95 -6.60
CA VAL A 23 1.11 -1.54 -7.98
C VAL A 23 2.42 -1.07 -8.58
N LEU A 24 2.90 -1.76 -9.62
CA LEU A 24 4.22 -1.54 -10.20
C LEU A 24 5.33 -1.65 -9.12
N GLU A 25 6.04 -0.55 -8.87
CA GLU A 25 7.11 -0.45 -7.87
C GLU A 25 6.68 0.31 -6.61
N CYS A 26 5.37 0.41 -6.36
CA CYS A 26 4.82 1.18 -5.25
C CYS A 26 3.82 0.35 -4.43
N ILE A 27 3.78 0.62 -3.13
CA ILE A 27 2.78 0.13 -2.19
C ILE A 27 1.79 1.25 -1.93
N PHE A 28 0.51 0.96 -2.17
CA PHE A 28 -0.60 1.82 -1.80
C PHE A 28 -1.33 1.19 -0.62
N ALA A 29 -1.53 1.94 0.46
CA ALA A 29 -2.27 1.49 1.63
C ALA A 29 -3.47 2.42 1.92
N LEU A 30 -4.54 1.83 2.43
CA LEU A 30 -5.74 2.56 2.83
C LEU A 30 -5.50 3.24 4.18
N SER A 31 -5.42 4.58 4.19
CA SER A 31 -5.39 5.36 5.43
C SER A 31 -6.78 5.37 6.09
N PRO A 32 -6.88 5.34 7.44
CA PRO A 32 -8.16 5.45 8.13
C PRO A 32 -8.90 6.78 7.89
N ASP A 33 -8.19 7.89 7.71
CA ASP A 33 -8.74 9.25 7.81
C ASP A 33 -8.58 10.11 6.53
N GLY A 34 -8.11 9.55 5.41
CA GLY A 34 -7.78 10.40 4.25
C GLY A 34 -7.22 9.65 3.03
N PRO A 35 -6.54 10.35 2.10
CA PRO A 35 -6.09 9.75 0.84
C PRO A 35 -5.14 8.59 1.08
N TYR A 36 -5.00 7.72 0.08
CA TYR A 36 -4.11 6.57 0.10
C TYR A 36 -2.70 6.95 0.56
N ILE A 37 -2.11 6.11 1.39
CA ILE A 37 -0.69 6.16 1.71
C ILE A 37 0.05 5.55 0.54
N HIS A 38 1.15 6.19 0.15
CA HIS A 38 1.97 5.75 -0.98
C HIS A 38 3.44 5.70 -0.55
N HIS A 39 4.06 4.55 -0.78
CA HIS A 39 5.50 4.34 -0.61
C HIS A 39 6.07 3.56 -1.79
N HIS A 40 7.31 3.82 -2.17
CA HIS A 40 8.04 2.99 -3.12
C HIS A 40 8.43 1.67 -2.47
N LEU A 41 8.57 0.62 -3.28
CA LEU A 41 8.97 -0.71 -2.81
C LEU A 41 10.35 -0.69 -2.11
N GLU A 42 11.22 0.25 -2.46
CA GLU A 42 12.53 0.44 -1.81
C GLU A 42 12.42 1.00 -0.38
N GLU A 43 11.31 1.64 -0.04
CA GLU A 43 11.04 2.19 1.30
C GLU A 43 10.45 1.14 2.26
N VAL A 44 10.21 -0.08 1.77
CA VAL A 44 9.62 -1.18 2.56
C VAL A 44 10.45 -2.45 2.53
N THR A 45 10.28 -3.28 3.55
CA THR A 45 10.71 -4.68 3.57
C THR A 45 9.47 -5.56 3.52
N ALA A 46 9.46 -6.53 2.60
CA ALA A 46 8.38 -7.49 2.46
C ALA A 46 8.69 -8.79 3.22
N GLN A 47 7.70 -9.30 3.93
CA GLN A 47 7.72 -10.60 4.56
C GLN A 47 6.50 -11.40 4.09
N GLU A 48 6.74 -12.60 3.56
CA GLU A 48 5.67 -13.53 3.17
C GLU A 48 5.38 -14.50 4.33
N ASP A 49 4.11 -14.73 4.62
CA ASP A 49 3.65 -15.74 5.57
C ASP A 49 2.43 -16.53 5.03
N ALA A 50 1.89 -17.46 5.81
CA ALA A 50 0.76 -18.30 5.40
C ALA A 50 -0.54 -17.52 5.12
N GLY A 51 -0.62 -16.25 5.53
CA GLY A 51 -1.78 -15.37 5.37
C GLY A 51 -1.63 -14.31 4.26
N GLY A 52 -0.42 -14.10 3.74
CA GLY A 52 -0.15 -13.19 2.62
C GLY A 52 1.19 -12.47 2.73
N ILE A 53 1.23 -11.21 2.27
CA ILE A 53 2.45 -10.39 2.24
C ILE A 53 2.29 -9.19 3.16
N VAL A 54 3.24 -9.01 4.07
CA VAL A 54 3.30 -7.85 4.96
C VAL A 54 4.51 -7.00 4.57
N TYR A 55 4.24 -5.74 4.22
CA TYR A 55 5.23 -4.70 3.98
C TYR A 55 5.44 -3.90 5.26
N SER A 56 6.68 -3.62 5.64
CA SER A 56 7.02 -2.75 6.78
C SER A 56 7.93 -1.63 6.32
N LEU A 57 7.69 -0.39 6.77
CA LEU A 57 8.58 0.73 6.47
C LEU A 57 9.98 0.47 7.03
N ASN A 58 11.00 0.62 6.20
CA ASN A 58 12.40 0.37 6.58
C ASN A 58 13.17 1.64 6.99
N GLY A 59 12.50 2.80 6.96
CA GLY A 59 13.07 4.10 7.33
C GLY A 59 14.05 4.70 6.30
N GLN A 60 14.21 4.08 5.13
CA GLN A 60 14.98 4.64 4.03
C GLN A 60 14.13 5.68 3.27
N PRO A 61 14.72 6.81 2.86
CA PRO A 61 14.05 7.72 1.96
C PRO A 61 13.96 7.11 0.55
N PRO A 62 13.02 7.59 -0.29
CA PRO A 62 13.00 7.22 -1.70
C PRO A 62 14.27 7.70 -2.41
N ALA A 63 14.65 6.98 -3.47
CA ALA A 63 15.78 7.34 -4.32
C ALA A 63 15.58 8.71 -4.96
N VAL A 64 16.69 9.39 -5.26
CA VAL A 64 16.69 10.74 -5.86
C VAL A 64 15.89 10.75 -7.17
N GLY A 65 14.93 11.66 -7.27
CA GLY A 65 14.00 11.81 -8.38
C GLY A 65 12.67 11.04 -8.21
N ARG A 66 12.55 10.18 -7.20
CA ARG A 66 11.32 9.44 -6.87
C ARG A 66 10.49 10.12 -5.79
N GLU A 67 11.02 11.14 -5.12
CA GLU A 67 10.28 11.92 -4.12
C GLU A 67 9.04 12.64 -4.68
N ARG A 68 8.91 12.74 -6.01
CA ARG A 68 7.75 13.33 -6.70
C ARG A 68 7.00 12.35 -7.60
N CYS A 69 7.08 11.04 -7.30
CA CYS A 69 6.38 10.03 -8.08
C CYS A 69 4.87 10.35 -8.18
N ARG A 70 4.37 10.52 -9.41
CA ARG A 70 2.97 10.87 -9.71
C ARG A 70 2.18 9.65 -10.17
N ILE A 71 2.33 8.53 -9.48
CA ILE A 71 1.44 7.39 -9.73
C ILE A 71 0.10 7.75 -9.10
N ILE A 72 -0.87 8.09 -9.95
CA ILE A 72 -2.27 8.11 -9.57
C ILE A 72 -2.67 6.63 -9.47
N PRO A 73 -3.13 6.13 -8.31
CA PRO A 73 -3.60 4.77 -8.22
C PRO A 73 -4.63 4.54 -9.33
N PRO A 74 -4.53 3.48 -10.16
CA PRO A 74 -5.65 3.11 -11.00
C PRO A 74 -6.87 2.89 -10.09
N LEU A 75 -8.07 3.26 -10.55
CA LEU A 75 -9.31 2.91 -9.87
C LEU A 75 -9.40 1.37 -9.84
N VAL A 76 -8.86 0.75 -8.78
CA VAL A 76 -8.98 -0.68 -8.55
C VAL A 76 -10.22 -0.85 -7.68
N ASN A 77 -11.16 -1.71 -8.09
CA ASN A 77 -12.43 -1.93 -7.37
C ASN A 77 -12.26 -2.31 -5.88
N GLU A 78 -11.09 -2.83 -5.50
CA GLU A 78 -10.74 -3.15 -4.11
C GLU A 78 -10.55 -1.86 -3.24
N PHE A 79 -10.47 -0.70 -3.88
CA PHE A 79 -10.40 0.64 -3.29
C PHE A 79 -11.68 1.49 -3.51
N ASP A 80 -12.72 0.95 -4.16
CA ASP A 80 -13.98 1.66 -4.51
C ASP A 80 -14.93 1.89 -3.32
N SER A 81 -14.55 1.55 -2.08
CA SER A 81 -15.37 1.80 -0.89
C SER A 81 -15.36 3.27 -0.43
N PHE A 82 -14.89 4.20 -1.27
CA PHE A 82 -15.29 5.59 -1.20
C PHE A 82 -16.69 5.76 -1.79
N GLU A 83 -17.72 5.35 -1.05
CA GLU A 83 -19.01 6.03 -1.22
C GLU A 83 -18.74 7.52 -0.95
N SER A 84 -18.90 8.31 -2.01
CA SER A 84 -18.90 9.76 -1.96
C SER A 84 -19.86 10.22 -0.86
N VAL A 85 -19.31 10.60 0.30
CA VAL A 85 -20.03 11.45 1.22
C VAL A 85 -20.05 12.83 0.59
N ALA A 86 -21.27 13.26 0.29
CA ALA A 86 -21.66 14.44 -0.47
C ALA A 86 -20.99 15.76 -0.05
#